data_AF-A0A2E2V0A8-F1
#
_entry.id   AF-A0A2E2V0A8-F1
#
_cell.length_a   1.000
_cell.length_b   1.000
_cell.length_c   1.000
_cell.angle_alpha   90.00
_cell.angle_beta   90.00
_cell.angle_gamma   90.00
#
_symmetry.space_group_name_H-M   'P 1'
#
loop_
_entity.id
_entity.type
_entity.pdbx_description
1 polymer ?
#
loop_
_entity_poly.entity_id
_entity_poly.type
_entity_poly.pdbx_seq_one_letter_code
_entity_poly.pdbx_strand_id
1 'polypeptide(L)'
;MSKKESRRAAQQQIQDAKVRKNAKIISVLFWLGSSFYLYSTDIGFSDVYSWKPFVFFILGPIFAAIIFGNIIYSIQKVIEMFLIKSLGSTKPELIPPLIVVIFFCTLVAVFLAIFEFTKLLQDVIH
;
A
#
# COMPACT_ATOMS: atom_id res chain seq x y z
N MET A 1 4.69 -32.32 16.04
CA MET A 1 3.84 -31.16 15.69
C MET A 1 2.40 -31.62 15.60
N SER A 2 1.48 -31.03 16.37
CA SER A 2 0.07 -31.45 16.36
C SER A 2 -0.60 -31.09 15.03
N LYS A 3 -1.48 -31.94 14.49
CA LYS A 3 -2.31 -31.65 13.29
C LYS A 3 -3.03 -30.29 13.38
N LYS A 4 -3.32 -29.81 14.60
CA LYS A 4 -3.97 -28.52 14.89
C LYS A 4 -3.02 -27.32 14.72
N GLU A 5 -1.75 -27.47 15.03
CA GLU A 5 -0.72 -26.42 14.87
C GLU A 5 -0.35 -26.24 13.40
N SER A 6 -0.18 -27.34 12.66
CA SER A 6 0.10 -27.31 11.22
C SER A 6 -1.01 -26.60 10.43
N ARG A 7 -2.29 -26.85 10.77
CA ARG A 7 -3.43 -26.17 10.15
C ARG A 7 -3.49 -24.68 10.45
N ARG A 8 -3.16 -24.26 11.67
CA ARG A 8 -3.10 -22.83 12.06
C ARG A 8 -1.97 -22.10 11.33
N ALA A 9 -0.78 -22.71 11.26
CA ALA A 9 0.35 -22.15 10.52
C ALA A 9 0.02 -21.98 9.02
N ALA A 10 -0.63 -22.98 8.40
CA ALA A 10 -1.07 -22.89 7.02
C ALA A 10 -2.11 -21.77 6.80
N GLN A 11 -3.09 -21.61 7.69
CA GLN A 11 -4.07 -20.53 7.61
C GLN A 11 -3.43 -19.15 7.75
N GLN A 12 -2.45 -19.00 8.64
CA GLN A 12 -1.74 -17.75 8.84
C GLN A 12 -0.88 -17.37 7.63
N GLN A 13 -0.24 -18.35 6.99
CA GLN A 13 0.49 -18.14 5.73
C GLN A 13 -0.43 -17.69 4.59
N ILE A 14 -1.62 -18.29 4.47
CA ILE A 14 -2.61 -17.90 3.45
C ILE A 14 -3.09 -16.46 3.69
N GLN A 15 -3.38 -16.11 4.94
CA GLN A 15 -3.78 -14.75 5.30
C GLN A 15 -2.66 -13.75 4.99
N ASP A 16 -1.42 -14.04 5.39
CA ASP A 16 -0.27 -13.19 5.12
C ASP A 16 -0.03 -12.98 3.62
N ALA A 17 -0.17 -14.02 2.81
CA ALA A 17 -0.05 -13.93 1.36
C ALA A 17 -1.16 -13.05 0.76
N LYS A 18 -2.40 -13.19 1.25
CA LYS A 18 -3.54 -12.37 0.82
C LYS A 18 -3.35 -10.90 1.18
N VAL A 19 -2.92 -10.61 2.41
CA VAL A 19 -2.66 -9.24 2.89
C VAL A 19 -1.54 -8.59 2.06
N ARG A 20 -0.44 -9.32 1.82
CA ARG A 20 0.66 -8.82 0.98
C ARG A 20 0.20 -8.52 -0.44
N LYS A 21 -0.59 -9.41 -1.05
CA LYS A 21 -1.15 -9.18 -2.39
C LYS A 21 -2.03 -7.93 -2.40
N ASN A 22 -2.90 -7.76 -1.41
CA ASN A 22 -3.79 -6.61 -1.32
C ASN A 22 -3.01 -5.30 -1.17
N ALA A 23 -1.96 -5.28 -0.33
CA ALA A 23 -1.11 -4.10 -0.15
C ALA A 23 -0.47 -3.64 -1.47
N LYS A 24 0.00 -4.60 -2.29
CA LYS A 24 0.53 -4.29 -3.64
C LYS A 24 -0.54 -3.71 -4.55
N ILE A 25 -1.73 -4.30 -4.58
CA ILE A 25 -2.84 -3.80 -5.40
C ILE A 25 -3.21 -2.37 -4.99
N ILE A 26 -3.35 -2.11 -3.68
CA ILE A 26 -3.68 -0.78 -3.16
C ILE A 26 -2.61 0.23 -3.57
N SER A 27 -1.32 -0.10 -3.45
CA SER A 27 -0.25 0.81 -3.87
C SER A 27 -0.29 1.14 -5.37
N VAL A 28 -0.61 0.15 -6.22
CA VAL A 28 -0.79 0.35 -7.66
C VAL A 28 -1.96 1.29 -7.93
N LEU A 29 -3.10 1.09 -7.27
CA LEU A 29 -4.28 1.94 -7.43
C LEU A 29 -4.01 3.37 -6.98
N PHE A 30 -3.30 3.56 -5.87
CA PHE A 30 -2.89 4.88 -5.39
C PHE A 30 -1.95 5.58 -6.37
N TRP A 31 -1.00 4.84 -6.94
CA TRP A 31 -0.12 5.36 -7.98
C TRP A 31 -0.92 5.77 -9.21
N LEU A 32 -1.77 4.89 -9.74
CA LEU A 32 -2.58 5.19 -10.92
C LEU A 32 -3.52 6.37 -10.70
N GLY A 33 -4.18 6.45 -9.55
CA GLY A 33 -5.02 7.60 -9.19
C GLY A 33 -4.23 8.91 -9.19
N SER A 34 -3.01 8.88 -8.65
CA SER A 34 -2.09 10.03 -8.67
C SER A 34 -1.66 10.38 -10.10
N SER A 35 -1.23 9.40 -10.89
CA SER A 35 -0.83 9.58 -12.28
C SER A 35 -1.97 10.15 -13.14
N PHE A 36 -3.20 9.67 -12.98
CA PHE A 36 -4.35 10.19 -13.72
C PHE A 36 -4.67 11.64 -13.36
N TYR A 37 -4.57 11.99 -12.07
CA TYR A 37 -4.76 13.37 -11.64
C TYR A 37 -3.72 14.29 -12.30
N LEU A 38 -2.44 13.94 -12.27
CA LEU A 38 -1.37 14.72 -12.88
C LEU A 38 -1.53 14.80 -14.40
N TYR A 39 -1.85 13.67 -15.05
CA TYR A 39 -2.15 13.62 -16.48
C TYR A 39 -3.29 14.57 -16.88
N SER A 40 -4.34 14.65 -16.06
CA SER A 40 -5.51 15.48 -16.36
C SER A 40 -5.30 16.99 -16.14
N THR A 41 -4.24 17.38 -15.43
CA THR A 41 -4.03 18.76 -14.99
C THR A 41 -2.80 19.43 -15.59
N ASP A 42 -1.84 18.67 -16.15
CA ASP A 42 -0.64 19.21 -16.80
C ASP A 42 -0.71 19.11 -18.34
N ILE A 43 -0.51 20.25 -19.00
CA ILE A 43 -0.58 20.45 -20.46
C ILE A 43 0.59 19.76 -21.18
N GLY A 44 1.76 19.56 -20.53
CA GLY A 44 2.96 18.93 -21.13
C GLY A 44 3.14 17.45 -20.79
N PHE A 45 2.19 16.84 -20.08
CA PHE A 45 2.31 15.44 -19.66
C PHE A 45 2.09 14.47 -20.83
N SER A 46 1.16 14.81 -21.73
CA SER A 46 0.74 13.96 -22.85
C SER A 46 1.45 14.25 -24.18
N ASP A 47 2.55 15.01 -24.15
CA ASP A 47 3.28 15.33 -25.38
C ASP A 47 3.71 14.07 -26.13
N VAL A 48 3.58 14.10 -27.47
CA VAL A 48 3.69 12.91 -28.35
C VAL A 48 5.04 12.18 -28.21
N TYR A 49 6.10 12.90 -27.84
CA TYR A 49 7.44 12.36 -27.64
C TYR A 49 7.85 12.23 -26.17
N SER A 50 6.91 12.45 -25.24
CA SER A 50 7.17 12.42 -23.80
C SER A 50 7.29 10.98 -23.29
N TRP A 51 8.34 10.73 -22.51
CA TRP A 51 8.49 9.46 -21.80
C TRP A 51 7.58 9.38 -20.56
N LYS A 52 6.94 10.49 -20.16
CA LYS A 52 6.14 10.60 -18.93
C LYS A 52 5.01 9.57 -18.88
N PRO A 53 4.17 9.36 -19.91
CA PRO A 53 3.11 8.36 -19.85
C PRO A 53 3.66 6.93 -19.63
N PHE A 54 4.79 6.59 -20.26
CA PHE A 54 5.42 5.30 -20.07
C PHE A 54 5.93 5.11 -18.64
N VAL A 55 6.63 6.11 -18.07
CA VAL A 55 7.10 6.02 -16.68
C VAL A 55 5.92 5.94 -15.71
N PHE A 56 4.88 6.75 -15.88
CA PHE A 56 3.82 6.88 -14.89
C PHE A 56 2.77 5.77 -14.96
N PHE A 57 2.52 5.17 -16.12
CA PHE A 57 1.48 4.15 -16.29
C PHE A 57 2.03 2.73 -16.51
N ILE A 58 3.30 2.56 -16.90
CA ILE A 58 3.91 1.24 -17.08
C ILE A 58 4.90 0.93 -15.96
N LEU A 59 5.96 1.75 -15.81
CA LEU A 59 7.00 1.48 -14.81
C LEU A 59 6.55 1.82 -13.39
N GLY A 60 5.79 2.90 -13.25
CA GLY A 60 5.34 3.46 -11.98
C GLY A 60 4.48 2.50 -11.16
N PRO A 61 3.45 1.85 -11.72
CA PRO A 61 2.70 0.81 -11.01
C PRO A 61 3.58 -0.35 -10.50
N ILE A 62 4.58 -0.77 -11.28
CA ILE A 62 5.50 -1.83 -10.87
C ILE A 62 6.35 -1.36 -9.69
N PHE A 63 6.92 -0.16 -9.80
CA PHE A 63 7.65 0.48 -8.71
C PHE A 63 6.79 0.61 -7.45
N ALA A 64 5.54 1.07 -7.60
CA ALA A 64 4.61 1.24 -6.50
C ALA A 64 4.31 -0.09 -5.79
N ALA A 65 4.06 -1.16 -6.55
CA ALA A 65 3.84 -2.49 -6.00
C ALA A 65 5.04 -3.02 -5.21
N ILE A 66 6.27 -2.73 -5.67
CA ILE A 66 7.50 -3.22 -5.04
C ILE A 66 7.84 -2.39 -3.80
N ILE A 67 7.78 -1.06 -3.88
CA ILE A 67 8.19 -0.18 -2.79
C ILE A 67 7.02 0.06 -1.83
N PHE A 68 5.99 0.79 -2.27
CA PHE A 68 4.88 1.18 -1.41
C PHE A 68 4.01 -0.02 -1.00
N GLY A 69 3.84 -1.02 -1.86
CA GLY A 69 3.14 -2.26 -1.51
C GLY A 69 3.79 -3.01 -0.36
N ASN A 70 5.13 -3.04 -0.30
CA ASN A 70 5.87 -3.61 0.81
C ASN A 70 5.82 -2.72 2.07
N ILE A 71 5.85 -1.40 1.91
CA ILE A 71 5.68 -0.45 3.04
C ILE A 71 4.31 -0.65 3.71
N ILE A 72 3.22 -0.66 2.93
CA ILE A 72 1.85 -0.85 3.45
C ILE A 72 1.76 -2.18 4.19
N TYR A 73 2.29 -3.27 3.61
CA TYR A 73 2.30 -4.59 4.25
C TYR A 73 3.05 -4.59 5.59
N SER A 74 4.24 -3.98 5.62
CA SER A 74 5.06 -3.90 6.83
C SER A 74 4.37 -3.08 7.92
N ILE A 75 3.80 -1.92 7.58
CA ILE A 75 3.09 -1.08 8.54
C ILE A 75 1.88 -1.83 9.10
N GLN A 76 1.11 -2.54 8.27
CA GLN A 76 -0.02 -3.34 8.74
C GLN A 76 0.42 -4.37 9.79
N LYS A 77 1.53 -5.09 9.54
CA LYS A 77 2.06 -6.04 10.52
C LYS A 77 2.50 -5.38 11.83
N VAL A 78 3.10 -4.20 11.75
CA VAL A 78 3.49 -3.43 12.95
C VAL A 78 2.25 -3.00 13.75
N ILE A 79 1.22 -2.50 13.08
CA ILE A 79 -0.06 -2.12 13.72
C ILE A 79 -0.70 -3.33 14.41
N GLU A 80 -0.82 -4.45 13.70
CA GLU A 80 -1.41 -5.69 14.23
C GLU A 80 -0.63 -6.17 15.46
N MET A 81 0.70 -6.26 15.37
CA MET A 81 1.55 -6.70 16.47
C MET A 81 1.45 -5.76 17.67
N PHE A 82 1.47 -4.44 17.45
CA PHE A 82 1.38 -3.45 18.51
C PHE A 82 0.04 -3.52 19.26
N LEU A 83 -1.07 -3.59 18.52
CA LEU A 83 -2.41 -3.66 19.11
C LEU A 83 -2.63 -4.98 19.87
N ILE A 84 -2.20 -6.11 19.30
CA ILE A 84 -2.31 -7.41 19.98
C ILE A 84 -1.48 -7.41 21.27
N LYS A 85 -0.26 -6.87 21.24
CA LYS A 85 0.61 -6.80 22.43
C LYS A 85 0.04 -5.87 23.50
N SER A 86 -0.59 -4.77 23.11
CA SER A 86 -1.10 -3.77 24.07
C SER A 86 -2.48 -4.10 24.63
N LEU A 87 -3.38 -4.68 23.82
CA LEU A 87 -4.80 -4.86 24.18
C LEU A 87 -5.22 -6.32 24.31
N GLY A 88 -4.37 -7.27 23.93
CA GLY A 88 -4.69 -8.70 23.93
C GLY A 88 -5.07 -9.26 25.31
N SER A 89 -4.55 -8.67 26.39
CA SER A 89 -4.81 -9.11 27.77
C SER A 89 -5.92 -8.33 28.48
N THR A 90 -6.32 -7.17 27.97
CA THR A 90 -7.27 -6.26 28.63
C THR A 90 -8.60 -6.16 27.90
N LYS A 91 -8.59 -5.83 26.60
CA LYS A 91 -9.79 -5.61 25.79
C LYS A 91 -9.60 -6.13 24.35
N PRO A 92 -9.54 -7.46 24.16
CA PRO A 92 -9.26 -8.06 22.86
C PRO A 92 -10.33 -7.76 21.79
N GLU A 93 -11.56 -7.51 22.21
CA GLU A 93 -12.69 -7.14 21.35
C GLU A 93 -12.51 -5.80 20.61
N LEU A 94 -11.68 -4.89 21.15
CA LEU A 94 -11.37 -3.60 20.52
C LEU A 94 -10.29 -3.70 19.43
N ILE A 95 -9.56 -4.81 19.34
CA ILE A 95 -8.44 -4.96 18.39
C ILE A 95 -8.92 -4.84 16.93
N PRO A 96 -9.94 -5.58 16.46
CA PRO A 96 -10.38 -5.49 15.06
C PRO A 96 -10.82 -4.08 14.61
N PRO A 97 -11.70 -3.36 15.32
CA PRO A 97 -12.10 -2.02 14.89
C PRO A 97 -10.93 -1.03 14.92
N LEU A 98 -10.02 -1.14 15.89
CA LEU A 98 -8.83 -0.28 15.95
C LEU A 98 -7.85 -0.55 14.79
N ILE A 99 -7.63 -1.82 14.41
CA ILE A 99 -6.81 -2.14 13.23
C ILE A 99 -7.38 -1.44 12.00
N VAL A 100 -8.69 -1.54 11.77
CA VAL A 100 -9.33 -0.96 10.58
C VAL A 100 -9.17 0.56 10.55
N VAL A 101 -9.45 1.25 11.66
CA VAL A 101 -9.35 2.71 11.74
C VAL A 101 -7.91 3.18 11.55
N ILE A 102 -6.96 2.60 12.28
CA ILE A 102 -5.56 3.00 12.21
C ILE A 102 -4.98 2.69 10.82
N PHE A 103 -5.33 1.53 10.26
CA PHE A 103 -4.88 1.15 8.93
C PHE A 103 -5.47 2.07 7.85
N PHE A 104 -6.74 2.47 7.97
CA PHE A 104 -7.33 3.44 7.04
C PHE A 104 -6.60 4.80 7.09
N CYS A 105 -6.34 5.34 8.28
CA CYS A 105 -5.55 6.57 8.41
C CYS A 105 -4.14 6.43 7.81
N THR A 106 -3.52 5.27 8.01
CA THR A 106 -2.22 4.94 7.40
C THR A 106 -2.30 4.93 5.88
N LEU A 107 -3.35 4.34 5.29
CA LEU A 107 -3.53 4.33 3.84
C LEU A 107 -3.66 5.74 3.27
N VAL A 108 -4.38 6.64 3.95
CA VAL A 108 -4.46 8.06 3.56
C VAL A 108 -3.07 8.71 3.57
N ALA A 109 -2.29 8.49 4.62
CA ALA A 109 -0.93 9.03 4.71
C ALA A 109 0.00 8.48 3.60
N VAL A 110 -0.09 7.18 3.30
CA VAL A 110 0.67 6.56 2.21
C VAL A 110 0.22 7.08 0.85
N PHE A 111 -1.08 7.27 0.64
CA PHE A 111 -1.59 7.88 -0.59
C PHE A 111 -1.00 9.29 -0.80
N LEU A 112 -1.00 10.15 0.22
CA LEU A 112 -0.40 11.48 0.14
C LEU A 112 1.10 11.41 -0.16
N ALA A 113 1.82 10.47 0.46
CA ALA A 113 3.25 10.28 0.18
C ALA A 113 3.50 9.83 -1.27
N ILE A 114 2.68 8.91 -1.80
CA ILE A 114 2.75 8.49 -3.20
C ILE A 114 2.46 9.68 -4.12
N PHE A 115 1.40 10.43 -3.83
CA PHE A 115 1.00 11.58 -4.63
C PHE A 115 2.11 12.63 -4.71
N GLU A 116 2.70 12.98 -3.58
CA GLU A 116 3.82 13.93 -3.53
C GLU A 116 5.04 13.39 -4.26
N PHE A 117 5.34 12.10 -4.11
CA PHE A 117 6.42 11.46 -4.85
C PHE A 117 6.18 11.50 -6.37
N THR A 118 4.94 11.29 -6.83
CA THR A 118 4.60 11.37 -8.26
C THR A 118 4.76 12.78 -8.82
N LYS A 119 4.48 13.83 -8.05
CA LYS A 119 4.75 15.22 -8.45
C LYS A 119 6.25 15.49 -8.58
N LEU A 120 7.02 15.11 -7.57
CA LEU A 120 8.48 15.26 -7.61
C LEU A 120 9.08 14.51 -8.81
N LEU A 121 8.56 13.33 -9.13
CA LEU A 121 8.98 12.56 -10.29
C LEU A 121 8.65 13.29 -11.61
N GLN A 122 7.50 13.96 -11.68
CA GLN A 122 7.08 14.74 -12.85
C GLN A 122 7.99 15.94 -13.08
N ASP A 123 8.46 16.57 -12.01
CA ASP A 123 9.42 17.69 -12.06
C ASP A 123 10.83 17.22 -12.45
N VAL A 124 11.22 16.00 -12.07
CA VAL A 124 12.54 15.45 -12.43
C VAL A 124 12.59 14.96 -13.88
N ILE A 125 11.48 14.40 -14.38
CA ILE A 125 11.36 13.88 -15.75
C ILE A 125 10.80 15.00 -16.67
N HIS A 126 10.91 16.28 -16.25
CA HIS A 126 10.30 17.39 -16.98
C HIS A 126 10.88 17.57 -18.38
#